data_AF-A0A847TY93-F1
#
_entry.id   AF-A0A847TY93-F1
#
_cell.length_a   1.000
_cell.length_b   1.000
_cell.length_c   1.000
_cell.angle_alpha   90.00
_cell.angle_beta   90.00
_cell.angle_gamma   90.00
#
_symmetry.space_group_name_H-M   'P 1'
#
loop_
_entity.id
_entity.type
_entity.pdbx_description
1 polymer ?
#
loop_
_entity_poly.entity_id
_entity_poly.type
_entity_poly.pdbx_seq_one_letter_code
_entity_poly.pdbx_strand_id
1 'polypeptide(L)'
;MYVAPNGSVRGFVDYRVRIPDGHHSNRSSITWELVDDEISAVRLKSDDDVIVRTGGSHTPVLAYQLDETWRTTLTLEADIDVRLRQTTTTTIGNRTQTEVAYRTETITVADSLDVEVYNLHASAYDAAYPNGDTGVAIFQSRPWQGYTLTEDGDSRVRGVWRFYMARDPRWDRLTQATATDETEIHSEALPVYVHAYPSRIGPRAEPIRDGPTILDSWGRERPSPQTTIPDTVAVEVVDRAYTPTYGLAVRTDNLDRDALRVSGIVRGVDATPITSTVSSGPDRELRESRLTAEVVSQTNEQATVHIELRDTATGSPIDLTADERHVSLNGESGGGYIAIADQRVRTNESGVAVVTIDQPGVYTARYHPGTWLVATPAYVSDTATVRWHPLGTLDGWVGLLIEVGWQFIPFVVVFYAGRQVLRFFGPRDASERYP
;
A
#
# COMPACT_ATOMS: atom_id res chain seq x y z
N MET A 1 9.28 -12.23 13.04
CA MET A 1 7.84 -11.95 13.28
C MET A 1 7.67 -10.51 13.74
N TYR A 2 6.56 -9.81 13.48
CA TYR A 2 6.32 -8.47 14.04
C TYR A 2 5.69 -8.54 15.43
N VAL A 3 6.17 -7.73 16.37
CA VAL A 3 5.60 -7.59 17.72
C VAL A 3 5.41 -6.12 18.09
N ALA A 4 4.41 -5.83 18.90
CA ALA A 4 4.21 -4.47 19.41
C ALA A 4 5.35 -4.11 20.39
N PRO A 5 5.74 -2.83 20.52
CA PRO A 5 6.71 -2.39 21.51
C PRO A 5 6.27 -2.73 22.94
N ASN A 6 4.96 -2.62 23.21
CA ASN A 6 4.34 -3.02 24.47
C ASN A 6 3.39 -4.18 24.20
N GLY A 7 3.54 -5.28 24.93
CA GLY A 7 2.74 -6.47 24.69
C GLY A 7 2.79 -7.48 25.81
N SER A 8 2.35 -8.70 25.51
CA SER A 8 2.47 -9.84 26.42
C SER A 8 2.89 -11.09 25.69
N VAL A 9 3.81 -11.85 26.29
CA VAL A 9 4.16 -13.20 25.88
C VAL A 9 3.38 -14.19 26.74
N ARG A 10 2.83 -15.21 26.12
CA ARG A 10 2.22 -16.36 26.80
C ARG A 10 3.12 -17.55 26.58
N GLY A 11 3.62 -18.11 27.68
CA GLY A 11 4.46 -19.30 27.66
C GLY A 11 3.68 -20.56 28.02
N PHE A 12 4.27 -21.70 27.68
CA PHE A 12 3.88 -23.00 28.20
C PHE A 12 5.15 -23.73 28.64
N VAL A 13 5.16 -24.19 29.89
CA VAL A 13 6.27 -24.95 30.47
C VAL A 13 5.70 -26.26 30.99
N ASP A 14 6.22 -27.39 30.54
CA ASP A 14 5.90 -28.72 31.07
C ASP A 14 7.21 -29.46 31.36
N TYR A 15 7.22 -30.25 32.42
CA TYR A 15 8.38 -31.05 32.79
C TYR A 15 7.97 -32.35 33.48
N ARG A 16 8.90 -33.30 33.50
CA ARG A 16 8.75 -34.60 34.18
C ARG A 16 10.02 -34.87 34.98
N VAL A 17 9.86 -35.19 36.25
CA VAL A 17 10.99 -35.56 37.13
C VAL A 17 11.22 -37.07 37.07
N ARG A 18 12.42 -37.48 36.65
CA ARG A 18 12.87 -38.87 36.76
C ARG A 18 13.69 -39.05 38.02
N ILE A 19 13.19 -39.86 38.95
CA ILE A 19 13.89 -40.19 40.19
C ILE A 19 15.06 -41.14 39.86
N PRO A 20 16.27 -40.92 40.41
CA PRO A 20 17.41 -41.81 40.20
C PRO A 20 17.15 -43.23 40.70
N ASP A 21 17.72 -44.22 40.01
CA ASP A 21 17.65 -45.61 40.46
C ASP A 21 18.32 -45.78 41.83
N GLY A 22 17.66 -46.54 42.71
CA GLY A 22 18.25 -46.94 43.98
C GLY A 22 19.43 -47.90 43.76
N HIS A 23 20.32 -47.99 44.74
CA HIS A 23 21.41 -48.95 44.73
C HIS A 23 21.27 -49.87 45.93
N HIS A 24 21.33 -51.19 45.72
CA HIS A 24 21.28 -52.17 46.80
C HIS A 24 22.48 -53.13 46.71
N SER A 25 23.17 -53.30 47.84
CA SER A 25 24.24 -54.28 48.02
C SER A 25 24.09 -54.95 49.39
N ASN A 26 24.89 -55.99 49.64
CA ASN A 26 24.87 -56.72 50.92
C ASN A 26 25.24 -55.85 52.14
N ARG A 27 25.86 -54.69 51.95
CA ARG A 27 26.34 -53.81 53.04
C ARG A 27 25.75 -52.40 53.00
N SER A 28 25.11 -52.00 51.90
CA SER A 28 24.53 -50.68 51.76
C SER A 28 23.32 -50.66 50.82
N SER A 29 22.32 -49.84 51.15
CA SER A 29 21.23 -49.49 50.25
C SER A 29 21.04 -47.98 50.17
N ILE A 30 20.79 -47.45 48.97
CA ILE A 30 20.47 -46.06 48.71
C ILE A 30 19.09 -46.03 48.05
N THR A 31 18.15 -45.28 48.62
CA THR A 31 16.84 -45.03 48.04
C THR A 31 16.61 -43.54 47.85
N TRP A 32 15.89 -43.20 46.80
CA TRP A 32 15.54 -41.82 46.45
C TRP A 32 14.03 -41.64 46.49
N GLU A 33 13.59 -40.50 47.00
CA GLU A 33 12.17 -40.10 47.07
C GLU A 33 12.05 -38.65 46.62
N LEU A 34 11.10 -38.36 45.73
CA LEU A 34 10.77 -36.99 45.35
C LEU A 34 10.04 -36.33 46.53
N VAL A 35 10.59 -35.22 47.00
CA VAL A 35 10.03 -34.46 48.13
C VAL A 35 9.16 -33.34 47.60
N ASP A 36 9.66 -32.62 46.61
CA ASP A 36 9.06 -31.41 46.07
C ASP A 36 9.63 -31.12 44.68
N ASP A 37 8.80 -30.54 43.82
CA ASP A 37 9.20 -30.02 42.52
C ASP A 37 8.35 -28.81 42.17
N GLU A 38 8.99 -27.76 41.67
CA GLU A 38 8.29 -26.55 41.23
C GLU A 38 9.04 -25.85 40.10
N ILE A 39 8.29 -25.11 39.29
CA ILE A 39 8.89 -24.03 38.51
C ILE A 39 9.14 -22.91 39.50
N SER A 40 10.38 -22.53 39.77
CA SER A 40 10.66 -21.50 40.79
C SER A 40 10.67 -20.09 40.20
N ALA A 41 11.04 -19.95 38.93
CA ALA A 41 11.04 -18.66 38.24
C ALA A 41 10.80 -18.81 36.73
N VAL A 42 10.14 -17.81 36.15
CA VAL A 42 10.07 -17.63 34.69
C VAL A 42 10.59 -16.24 34.34
N ARG A 43 11.46 -16.18 33.32
CA ARG A 43 12.07 -14.95 32.81
C ARG A 43 11.76 -14.80 31.33
N LEU A 44 11.49 -13.56 30.91
CA LEU A 44 11.53 -13.18 29.50
C LEU A 44 12.76 -12.30 29.31
N LYS A 45 13.56 -12.62 28.29
CA LYS A 45 14.74 -11.88 27.89
C LYS A 45 14.56 -11.26 26.51
N SER A 46 15.15 -10.09 26.33
CA SER A 46 15.40 -9.49 25.02
C SER A 46 16.90 -9.63 24.76
N ASP A 47 17.25 -10.44 23.77
CA ASP A 47 18.62 -10.91 23.58
C ASP A 47 19.16 -11.54 24.88
N ASP A 48 20.16 -10.93 25.53
CA ASP A 48 20.73 -11.43 26.79
C ASP A 48 20.14 -10.78 28.05
N ASP A 49 19.37 -9.70 27.90
CA ASP A 49 18.87 -8.90 29.02
C ASP A 49 17.51 -9.39 29.52
N VAL A 50 17.41 -9.68 30.82
CA VAL A 50 16.13 -10.05 31.46
C VAL A 50 15.24 -8.82 31.58
N ILE A 51 14.16 -8.79 30.80
CA ILE A 51 13.20 -7.68 30.77
C ILE A 51 11.99 -7.89 31.69
N VAL A 52 11.63 -9.15 31.96
CA VAL A 52 10.52 -9.49 32.86
C VAL A 52 10.87 -10.73 33.65
N ARG A 53 10.53 -10.74 34.94
CA ARG A 53 10.61 -11.92 35.81
C ARG A 53 9.31 -12.09 36.57
N THR A 54 8.83 -13.33 36.64
CA THR A 54 7.67 -13.72 37.45
C THR A 54 7.97 -15.00 38.23
N GLY A 55 7.10 -15.34 39.18
CA GLY A 55 7.16 -16.61 39.90
C GLY A 55 6.78 -17.80 39.01
N GLY A 56 6.89 -18.99 39.59
CA GLY A 56 6.53 -20.26 38.97
C GLY A 56 5.14 -20.33 38.36
N SER A 57 5.05 -20.73 37.09
CA SER A 57 3.79 -21.13 36.46
C SER A 57 4.04 -21.97 35.23
N HIS A 58 3.18 -22.96 34.99
CA HIS A 58 3.15 -23.72 33.74
C HIS A 58 2.62 -22.91 32.56
N THR A 59 1.83 -21.85 32.81
CA THR A 59 1.24 -21.00 31.77
C THR A 59 1.47 -19.52 32.08
N PRO A 60 2.73 -19.06 32.10
CA PRO A 60 3.06 -17.70 32.47
C PRO A 60 2.57 -16.71 31.41
N VAL A 61 2.11 -15.55 31.86
CA VAL A 61 1.81 -14.40 31.00
C VAL A 61 2.71 -13.26 31.44
N LEU A 62 3.67 -12.89 30.59
CA LEU A 62 4.67 -11.86 30.88
C LEU A 62 4.38 -10.63 30.03
N ALA A 63 3.96 -9.54 30.67
CA ALA A 63 3.84 -8.24 30.01
C ALA A 63 5.23 -7.66 29.81
N TYR A 64 5.53 -7.21 28.59
CA TYR A 64 6.84 -6.69 28.23
C TYR A 64 6.75 -5.29 27.65
N GLN A 65 7.88 -4.59 27.70
CA GLN A 65 8.14 -3.35 26.99
C GLN A 65 9.52 -3.49 26.32
N LEU A 66 9.56 -3.31 25.01
CA LEU A 66 10.77 -3.37 24.20
C LEU A 66 11.16 -1.95 23.81
N ASP A 67 12.47 -1.73 23.78
CA ASP A 67 13.04 -0.52 23.21
C ASP A 67 12.79 -0.47 21.69
N GLU A 68 13.01 0.69 21.07
CA GLU A 68 12.79 0.89 19.62
C GLU A 68 13.81 0.16 18.73
N THR A 69 14.56 -0.79 19.27
CA THR A 69 15.49 -1.65 18.53
C THR A 69 14.73 -2.38 17.43
N TRP A 70 15.25 -2.29 16.20
CA TRP A 70 14.54 -2.83 15.03
C TRP A 70 14.31 -4.34 15.14
N ARG A 71 15.31 -5.11 15.57
CA ARG A 71 15.27 -6.57 15.72
C ARG A 71 15.84 -6.98 17.07
N THR A 72 15.24 -8.00 17.67
CA THR A 72 15.71 -8.60 18.92
C THR A 72 15.24 -10.05 19.00
N THR A 73 15.87 -10.83 19.85
CA THR A 73 15.50 -12.22 20.14
C THR A 73 14.75 -12.27 21.46
N LEU A 74 13.48 -12.67 21.45
CA LEU A 74 12.75 -12.91 22.69
C LEU A 74 13.04 -14.33 23.17
N THR A 75 13.59 -14.48 24.38
CA THR A 75 13.86 -15.79 24.99
C THR A 75 13.03 -15.96 26.26
N LEU A 76 12.19 -16.99 26.28
CA LEU A 76 11.47 -17.41 27.49
C LEU A 76 12.32 -18.46 28.20
N GLU A 77 12.72 -18.18 29.44
CA GLU A 77 13.45 -19.12 30.30
C GLU A 77 12.60 -19.50 31.52
N ALA A 78 12.68 -20.76 31.94
CA ALA A 78 12.09 -21.23 33.19
C ALA A 78 13.10 -22.05 34.00
N ASP A 79 13.19 -21.76 35.30
CA ASP A 79 13.96 -22.54 36.26
C ASP A 79 13.03 -23.56 36.93
N ILE A 80 13.42 -24.83 36.88
CA ILE A 80 12.71 -25.94 37.51
C ILE A 80 13.58 -26.44 38.65
N ASP A 81 13.07 -26.34 39.87
CA ASP A 81 13.72 -26.81 41.09
C ASP A 81 13.12 -28.14 41.51
N VAL A 82 13.99 -29.14 41.73
CA VAL A 82 13.60 -30.48 42.17
C VAL A 82 14.34 -30.82 43.45
N ARG A 83 13.61 -31.24 44.48
CA ARG A 83 14.16 -31.69 45.75
C ARG A 83 13.95 -33.17 45.95
N LEU A 84 15.05 -33.90 46.06
CA LEU A 84 15.07 -35.34 46.34
C LEU A 84 15.56 -35.60 47.76
N ARG A 85 14.98 -36.61 48.40
CA ARG A 85 15.46 -37.18 49.66
C ARG A 85 16.24 -38.45 49.35
N GLN A 86 17.52 -38.45 49.72
CA GLN A 86 18.41 -39.60 49.67
C GLN A 86 18.43 -40.27 51.04
N THR A 87 18.07 -41.55 51.12
CA THR A 87 18.24 -42.35 52.33
C THR A 87 19.31 -43.41 52.07
N THR A 88 20.41 -43.33 52.81
CA THR A 88 21.51 -44.32 52.76
C THR A 88 21.47 -45.17 54.01
N THR A 89 21.32 -46.47 53.85
CA THR A 89 21.36 -47.44 54.94
C THR A 89 22.63 -48.28 54.79
N THR A 90 23.48 -48.32 55.81
CA THR A 90 24.72 -49.10 55.80
C THR A 90 24.75 -50.09 56.96
N THR A 91 25.10 -51.34 56.70
CA THR A 91 25.25 -52.38 57.72
C THR A 91 26.72 -52.51 58.12
N ILE A 92 27.02 -52.23 59.38
CA ILE A 92 28.36 -52.34 59.98
C ILE A 92 28.30 -53.37 61.12
N GLY A 93 28.77 -54.60 60.85
CA GLY A 93 28.61 -55.72 61.78
C GLY A 93 27.13 -56.09 61.96
N ASN A 94 26.63 -56.08 63.20
CA ASN A 94 25.22 -56.33 63.52
C ASN A 94 24.39 -55.04 63.64
N ARG A 95 24.94 -53.87 63.29
CA ARG A 95 24.25 -52.58 63.39
C ARG A 95 23.91 -52.03 62.02
N THR A 96 22.72 -51.47 61.91
CA THR A 96 22.26 -50.73 60.73
C THR A 96 22.29 -49.24 61.06
N GLN A 97 22.98 -48.47 60.22
CA GLN A 97 23.02 -47.00 60.30
C GLN A 97 22.24 -46.41 59.12
N THR A 98 21.36 -45.45 59.40
CA THR A 98 20.60 -44.74 58.37
C THR A 98 21.00 -43.27 58.36
N GLU A 99 21.35 -42.75 57.20
CA GLU A 99 21.66 -41.36 56.94
C GLU A 99 20.66 -40.80 55.92
N VAL A 100 20.13 -39.61 56.19
CA VAL A 100 19.19 -38.92 55.30
C VAL A 100 19.82 -37.62 54.86
N ALA A 101 19.91 -37.43 53.54
CA ALA A 101 20.35 -36.18 52.93
C ALA A 101 19.28 -35.66 51.97
N TYR A 102 19.20 -34.34 51.81
CA TYR A 102 18.37 -33.71 50.78
C TYR A 102 19.28 -33.19 49.68
N ARG A 103 18.90 -33.46 48.43
CA ARG A 103 19.57 -32.97 47.22
C ARG A 103 18.60 -32.08 46.48
N THR A 104 19.07 -30.90 46.08
CA THR A 104 18.32 -29.98 45.23
C THR A 104 19.06 -29.85 43.92
N GLU A 105 18.32 -29.93 42.83
CA GLU A 105 18.81 -29.71 41.47
C GLU A 105 17.94 -28.67 40.80
N THR A 106 18.57 -27.78 40.03
CA THR A 106 17.90 -26.73 39.26
C THR A 106 18.25 -26.92 37.80
N ILE A 107 17.23 -27.01 36.94
CA ILE A 107 17.39 -27.06 35.49
C ILE A 107 16.73 -25.84 34.88
N THR A 108 17.46 -25.13 34.01
CA THR A 108 16.92 -24.02 33.22
C THR A 108 16.61 -24.53 31.82
N VAL A 109 15.37 -24.34 31.38
CA VAL A 109 14.93 -24.59 30.00
C VAL A 109 14.61 -23.27 29.32
N ALA A 110 14.85 -23.19 28.00
CA ALA A 110 14.65 -21.97 27.25
C ALA A 110 14.10 -22.24 25.83
N ASP A 111 13.33 -21.29 25.31
CA ASP A 111 12.92 -21.21 23.90
C ASP A 111 13.01 -19.77 23.40
N SER A 112 13.38 -19.58 22.13
CA SER A 112 13.74 -18.27 21.56
C SER A 112 13.02 -17.98 20.24
N LEU A 113 12.69 -16.71 20.03
CA LEU A 113 12.01 -16.23 18.83
C LEU A 113 12.61 -14.91 18.31
N ASP A 114 12.98 -14.91 17.03
CA ASP A 114 13.38 -13.69 16.32
C ASP A 114 12.18 -12.79 16.01
N VAL A 115 12.22 -11.57 16.55
CA VAL A 115 11.17 -10.57 16.36
C VAL A 115 11.69 -9.25 15.81
N GLU A 116 10.82 -8.54 15.11
CA GLU A 116 11.03 -7.18 14.65
C GLU A 116 10.04 -6.28 15.40
N VAL A 117 10.54 -5.28 16.11
CA VAL A 117 9.68 -4.36 16.88
C VAL A 117 8.94 -3.47 15.89
N TYR A 118 7.62 -3.57 15.90
CA TYR A 118 6.74 -2.86 15.00
C TYR A 118 6.43 -1.47 15.56
N ASN A 119 7.30 -0.51 15.26
CA ASN A 119 7.14 0.89 15.63
C ASN A 119 6.63 1.71 14.43
N LEU A 120 5.31 1.90 14.36
CA LEU A 120 4.64 2.62 13.28
C LEU A 120 4.71 4.12 13.52
N HIS A 121 5.24 4.84 12.54
CA HIS A 121 5.20 6.29 12.49
C HIS A 121 4.48 6.74 11.22
N ALA A 122 3.80 7.87 11.31
CA ALA A 122 3.11 8.46 10.17
C ALA A 122 3.27 9.98 10.15
N SER A 123 3.23 10.54 8.95
CA SER A 123 3.13 11.97 8.68
C SER A 123 1.94 12.23 7.77
N ALA A 124 1.20 13.29 8.04
CA ALA A 124 0.08 13.69 7.21
C ALA A 124 0.31 15.10 6.65
N TYR A 125 -0.13 15.30 5.42
CA TYR A 125 -0.22 16.61 4.78
C TYR A 125 -1.67 16.83 4.37
N ASP A 126 -2.18 18.03 4.60
CA ASP A 126 -3.52 18.41 4.18
C ASP A 126 -3.53 19.73 3.41
N ALA A 127 -4.43 19.82 2.43
CA ALA A 127 -4.67 21.00 1.62
C ALA A 127 -6.16 21.19 1.35
N ALA A 128 -6.67 22.41 1.57
CA ALA A 128 -8.04 22.77 1.25
C ALA A 128 -8.17 23.05 -0.25
N TYR A 129 -9.17 22.47 -0.90
CA TYR A 129 -9.52 22.81 -2.27
C TYR A 129 -10.47 24.03 -2.29
N PRO A 130 -10.47 24.82 -3.38
CA PRO A 130 -11.36 25.97 -3.53
C PRO A 130 -12.86 25.67 -3.41
N ASN A 131 -13.29 24.44 -3.71
CA ASN A 131 -14.69 24.01 -3.59
C ASN A 131 -15.10 23.59 -2.16
N GLY A 132 -14.18 23.66 -1.19
CA GLY A 132 -14.44 23.40 0.22
C GLY A 132 -14.09 22.00 0.73
N ASP A 133 -13.77 21.06 -0.17
CA ASP A 133 -13.29 19.73 0.23
C ASP A 133 -11.77 19.75 0.54
N THR A 134 -11.27 18.67 1.14
CA THR A 134 -9.88 18.59 1.62
C THR A 134 -9.13 17.42 0.98
N GLY A 135 -7.93 17.70 0.49
CA GLY A 135 -6.94 16.68 0.15
C GLY A 135 -6.12 16.30 1.38
N VAL A 136 -5.96 15.00 1.62
CA VAL A 136 -5.14 14.47 2.71
C VAL A 136 -4.19 13.42 2.14
N ALA A 137 -2.90 13.59 2.37
CA ALA A 137 -1.88 12.60 2.04
C ALA A 137 -1.22 12.09 3.31
N ILE A 138 -1.17 10.77 3.46
CA ILE A 138 -0.53 10.10 4.59
C ILE A 138 0.66 9.31 4.08
N PHE A 139 1.78 9.42 4.79
CA PHE A 139 2.97 8.60 4.60
C PHE A 139 3.27 7.86 5.90
N GLN A 140 3.68 6.60 5.79
CA GLN A 140 4.01 5.75 6.92
C GLN A 140 5.41 5.13 6.81
N SER A 141 5.96 4.71 7.95
CA SER A 141 7.25 4.03 8.03
C SER A 141 7.18 2.50 7.99
N ARG A 142 6.02 1.90 8.33
CA ARG A 142 5.79 0.45 8.42
C ARG A 142 4.50 -0.02 7.72
N PRO A 143 4.47 -1.25 7.18
CA PRO A 143 3.26 -1.86 6.62
C PRO A 143 2.04 -1.62 7.50
N TRP A 144 0.90 -1.22 6.92
CA TRP A 144 -0.24 -0.69 7.66
C TRP A 144 -1.55 -1.29 7.14
N GLN A 145 -2.58 -1.30 7.98
CA GLN A 145 -3.92 -1.72 7.59
C GLN A 145 -4.67 -0.60 6.86
N GLY A 146 -4.41 0.66 7.21
CA GLY A 146 -5.13 1.82 6.69
C GLY A 146 -5.20 2.96 7.69
N TYR A 147 -6.14 3.88 7.50
CA TYR A 147 -6.37 5.01 8.40
C TYR A 147 -7.83 5.45 8.43
N THR A 148 -8.24 6.06 9.54
CA THR A 148 -9.53 6.70 9.74
C THR A 148 -9.41 8.21 9.59
N LEU A 149 -10.41 8.83 8.95
CA LEU A 149 -10.49 10.28 8.73
C LEU A 149 -11.41 10.98 9.74
N THR A 150 -12.22 10.23 10.46
CA THR A 150 -13.21 10.73 11.43
C THR A 150 -13.16 9.91 12.73
N GLU A 151 -13.58 10.51 13.85
CA GLU A 151 -13.60 9.86 15.17
C GLU A 151 -14.45 8.59 15.19
N ASP A 152 -15.65 8.63 14.60
CA ASP A 152 -16.56 7.49 14.53
C ASP A 152 -16.07 6.36 13.59
N GLY A 153 -15.01 6.61 12.80
CA GLY A 153 -14.44 5.63 11.87
C GLY A 153 -15.31 5.31 10.65
N ASP A 154 -16.36 6.09 10.41
CA ASP A 154 -17.25 5.97 9.26
C ASP A 154 -16.53 6.26 7.93
N SER A 155 -15.66 7.27 7.92
CA SER A 155 -14.81 7.59 6.76
C SER A 155 -13.40 7.05 6.97
N ARG A 156 -12.96 6.12 6.13
CA ARG A 156 -11.64 5.49 6.27
C ARG A 156 -11.12 4.92 4.98
N VAL A 157 -9.83 4.67 4.98
CA VAL A 157 -9.13 4.09 3.84
C VAL A 157 -8.37 2.87 4.30
N ARG A 158 -8.61 1.74 3.63
CA ARG A 158 -7.89 0.50 3.85
C ARG A 158 -6.73 0.40 2.88
N GLY A 159 -5.56 0.08 3.40
CA GLY A 159 -4.40 -0.33 2.63
C GLY A 159 -4.57 -1.72 2.01
N VAL A 160 -3.47 -2.25 1.50
CA VAL A 160 -3.43 -3.54 0.78
C VAL A 160 -3.31 -4.76 1.70
N TRP A 161 -2.94 -4.57 2.96
CA TRP A 161 -2.70 -5.68 3.89
C TRP A 161 -4.00 -6.29 4.41
N ARG A 162 -4.07 -7.62 4.38
CA ARG A 162 -5.18 -8.44 4.90
C ARG A 162 -4.60 -9.53 5.79
N PHE A 163 -5.48 -10.21 6.52
CA PHE A 163 -5.08 -11.18 7.54
C PHE A 163 -5.74 -12.53 7.30
N TYR A 164 -5.03 -13.60 7.64
CA TYR A 164 -5.58 -14.95 7.75
C TYR A 164 -5.04 -15.62 9.03
N MET A 165 -5.73 -16.64 9.50
CA MET A 165 -5.25 -17.48 10.59
C MET A 165 -4.78 -18.81 10.04
N ALA A 166 -3.61 -19.26 10.47
CA ALA A 166 -3.10 -20.58 10.13
C ALA A 166 -2.40 -21.20 11.34
N ARG A 167 -2.32 -22.54 11.36
CA ARG A 167 -1.52 -23.29 12.32
C ARG A 167 -0.05 -22.90 12.18
N ASP A 168 0.67 -22.79 13.30
CA ASP A 168 2.13 -22.68 13.28
C ASP A 168 2.76 -24.08 13.37
N PRO A 169 3.40 -24.58 12.29
CA PRO A 169 3.97 -25.93 12.25
C PRO A 169 5.12 -26.14 13.24
N ARG A 170 5.67 -25.07 13.83
CA ARG A 170 6.72 -25.18 14.85
C ARG A 170 6.23 -25.90 16.11
N TRP A 171 4.93 -25.86 16.38
CA TRP A 171 4.31 -26.59 17.50
C TRP A 171 4.06 -28.07 17.24
N ASP A 172 4.37 -28.55 16.03
CA ASP A 172 4.29 -29.98 15.68
C ASP A 172 5.35 -30.79 16.41
N ARG A 173 6.38 -30.09 16.94
CA ARG A 173 7.46 -30.64 17.73
C ARG A 173 7.69 -29.81 18.98
N LEU A 174 8.09 -30.46 20.06
CA LEU A 174 8.56 -29.82 21.29
C LEU A 174 9.98 -30.29 21.58
N THR A 175 10.78 -29.43 22.19
CA THR A 175 12.11 -29.80 22.67
C THR A 175 11.99 -30.46 24.03
N GLN A 176 12.40 -31.72 24.12
CA GLN A 176 12.59 -32.43 25.37
C GLN A 176 14.06 -32.32 25.79
N ALA A 177 14.31 -31.62 26.90
CA ALA A 177 15.64 -31.47 27.49
C ALA A 177 15.82 -32.38 28.72
N THR A 178 17.04 -32.88 28.89
CA THR A 178 17.55 -33.55 30.09
C THR A 178 18.86 -32.89 30.50
N ALA A 179 19.48 -33.32 31.60
CA ALA A 179 20.75 -32.74 32.07
C ALA A 179 21.90 -32.86 31.05
N THR A 180 21.86 -33.82 30.13
CA THR A 180 22.94 -34.11 29.17
C THR A 180 22.53 -34.02 27.71
N ASP A 181 21.24 -34.13 27.41
CA ASP A 181 20.76 -34.32 26.04
C ASP A 181 19.47 -33.51 25.78
N GLU A 182 19.31 -33.05 24.54
CA GLU A 182 18.10 -32.45 24.00
C GLU A 182 17.62 -33.26 22.79
N THR A 183 16.30 -33.50 22.70
CA THR A 183 15.68 -34.23 21.59
C THR A 183 14.34 -33.59 21.21
N GLU A 184 13.96 -33.65 19.92
CA GLU A 184 12.64 -33.21 19.48
C GLU A 184 11.62 -34.35 19.60
N ILE A 185 10.45 -34.07 20.20
CA ILE A 185 9.32 -35.00 20.30
C ILE A 185 8.11 -34.45 19.55
N HIS A 186 7.23 -35.33 19.05
CA HIS A 186 5.98 -34.91 18.40
C HIS A 186 5.01 -34.27 19.41
N SER A 187 4.32 -33.23 18.98
CA SER A 187 3.29 -32.55 19.77
C SER A 187 1.94 -32.53 19.05
N GLU A 188 0.89 -32.78 19.82
CA GLU A 188 -0.51 -32.69 19.39
C GLU A 188 -1.07 -31.25 19.52
N ALA A 189 -0.27 -30.29 19.98
CA ALA A 189 -0.69 -28.90 20.09
C ALA A 189 -0.86 -28.27 18.70
N LEU A 190 -2.01 -27.62 18.48
CA LEU A 190 -2.38 -27.00 17.21
C LEU A 190 -2.69 -25.50 17.36
N PRO A 191 -1.78 -24.67 17.90
CA PRO A 191 -2.04 -23.25 18.02
C PRO A 191 -2.11 -22.58 16.64
N VAL A 192 -2.97 -21.57 16.54
CA VAL A 192 -3.15 -20.77 15.34
C VAL A 192 -2.62 -19.35 15.55
N TYR A 193 -1.99 -18.82 14.51
CA TYR A 193 -1.41 -17.49 14.49
C TYR A 193 -2.03 -16.65 13.38
N VAL A 194 -2.05 -15.34 13.59
CA VAL A 194 -2.48 -14.38 12.57
C VAL A 194 -1.29 -14.06 11.68
N HIS A 195 -1.49 -14.22 10.39
CA HIS A 195 -0.53 -13.85 9.34
C HIS A 195 -1.08 -12.67 8.55
N ALA A 196 -0.21 -11.75 8.16
CA ALA A 196 -0.54 -10.65 7.27
C ALA A 196 -0.05 -10.97 5.85
N TYR A 197 -0.85 -10.64 4.84
CA TYR A 197 -0.49 -10.79 3.43
C TYR A 197 -0.92 -9.56 2.62
N PRO A 198 -0.16 -9.19 1.58
CA PRO A 198 -0.60 -8.18 0.63
C PRO A 198 -1.67 -8.78 -0.28
N SER A 199 -2.88 -8.24 -0.19
CA SER A 199 -3.98 -8.67 -1.04
C SER A 199 -3.82 -8.12 -2.45
N ARG A 200 -4.27 -8.90 -3.43
CA ARG A 200 -4.45 -8.41 -4.81
C ARG A 200 -5.48 -7.27 -4.88
N ILE A 201 -6.35 -7.17 -3.88
CA ILE A 201 -7.24 -6.03 -3.69
C ILE A 201 -6.39 -4.84 -3.23
N GLY A 202 -6.23 -3.87 -4.12
CA GLY A 202 -5.55 -2.60 -3.85
C GLY A 202 -6.19 -1.78 -2.71
N PRO A 203 -5.68 -0.57 -2.44
CA PRO A 203 -6.26 0.30 -1.42
C PRO A 203 -7.73 0.62 -1.75
N ARG A 204 -8.54 0.77 -0.70
CA ARG A 204 -9.98 1.03 -0.83
C ARG A 204 -10.44 2.07 0.16
N ALA A 205 -11.24 3.01 -0.32
CA ALA A 205 -11.98 3.94 0.52
C ALA A 205 -13.31 3.32 0.98
N GLU A 206 -13.71 3.66 2.20
CA GLU A 206 -15.01 3.32 2.78
C GLU A 206 -15.63 4.59 3.41
N PRO A 207 -16.95 4.81 3.26
CA PRO A 207 -17.90 4.00 2.47
C PRO A 207 -17.65 4.09 0.95
N ILE A 208 -18.13 3.11 0.20
CA ILE A 208 -17.93 3.05 -1.27
C ILE A 208 -18.67 4.19 -1.98
N ARG A 209 -19.83 4.59 -1.42
CA ARG A 209 -20.61 5.73 -1.89
C ARG A 209 -20.45 6.84 -0.86
N ASP A 210 -20.21 8.05 -1.33
CA ASP A 210 -20.09 9.26 -0.50
C ASP A 210 -18.91 9.22 0.51
N GLY A 211 -17.96 8.32 0.29
CA GLY A 211 -16.71 8.25 1.05
C GLY A 211 -15.54 8.94 0.35
N PRO A 212 -14.33 8.87 0.94
CA PRO A 212 -13.16 9.55 0.39
C PRO A 212 -12.79 9.00 -0.98
N THR A 213 -12.30 9.85 -1.88
CA THR A 213 -11.83 9.42 -3.20
C THR A 213 -10.31 9.29 -3.19
N ILE A 214 -9.78 8.12 -3.55
CA ILE A 214 -8.33 7.92 -3.68
C ILE A 214 -7.82 8.71 -4.89
N LEU A 215 -6.86 9.62 -4.62
CA LEU A 215 -6.21 10.47 -5.62
C LEU A 215 -4.94 9.82 -6.15
N ASP A 216 -4.10 9.31 -5.25
CA ASP A 216 -2.80 8.73 -5.60
C ASP A 216 -2.34 7.72 -4.53
N SER A 217 -1.42 6.85 -4.92
CA SER A 217 -0.79 5.87 -4.04
C SER A 217 0.70 5.75 -4.34
N TRP A 218 1.52 5.78 -3.29
CA TRP A 218 2.98 5.70 -3.41
C TRP A 218 3.48 4.38 -2.83
N GLY A 219 4.32 3.70 -3.60
CA GLY A 219 4.90 2.42 -3.22
C GLY A 219 6.13 2.07 -4.05
N ARG A 220 6.88 1.07 -3.61
CA ARG A 220 7.96 0.47 -4.40
C ARG A 220 7.58 -0.96 -4.75
N GLU A 221 7.78 -1.34 -6.00
CA GLU A 221 7.52 -2.70 -6.45
C GLU A 221 8.33 -3.73 -5.63
N ARG A 222 7.69 -4.84 -5.28
CA ARG A 222 8.26 -5.95 -4.52
C ARG A 222 7.87 -7.28 -5.17
N PRO A 223 8.70 -8.33 -5.07
CA PRO A 223 8.33 -9.67 -5.53
C PRO A 223 7.14 -10.21 -4.75
N SER A 224 6.33 -11.06 -5.39
CA SER A 224 5.21 -11.74 -4.74
C SER A 224 5.69 -12.59 -3.54
N PRO A 225 4.97 -12.56 -2.39
CA PRO A 225 5.22 -13.47 -1.28
C PRO A 225 4.49 -14.81 -1.43
N GLN A 226 3.89 -15.13 -2.58
CA GLN A 226 3.09 -16.35 -2.76
C GLN A 226 3.88 -17.62 -2.42
N THR A 227 5.17 -17.66 -2.76
CA THR A 227 6.06 -18.79 -2.49
C THR A 227 6.36 -19.00 -1.01
N THR A 228 6.08 -18.01 -0.15
CA THR A 228 6.23 -18.11 1.31
C THR A 228 4.94 -18.55 1.99
N ILE A 229 3.83 -18.64 1.26
CA ILE A 229 2.54 -19.07 1.79
C ILE A 229 2.38 -20.57 1.54
N PRO A 230 2.10 -21.38 2.58
CA PRO A 230 1.88 -22.81 2.41
C PRO A 230 0.72 -23.11 1.45
N ASP A 231 0.85 -24.18 0.65
CA ASP A 231 -0.18 -24.61 -0.31
C ASP A 231 -1.52 -24.99 0.35
N THR A 232 -1.52 -25.23 1.66
CA THR A 232 -2.72 -25.48 2.47
C THR A 232 -3.54 -24.21 2.76
N VAL A 233 -3.02 -23.02 2.41
CA VAL A 233 -3.66 -21.73 2.65
C VAL A 233 -4.16 -21.14 1.33
N ALA A 234 -5.48 -21.06 1.18
CA ALA A 234 -6.13 -20.45 0.02
C ALA A 234 -6.53 -18.98 0.34
N VAL A 235 -5.62 -18.04 0.07
CA VAL A 235 -5.87 -16.60 0.21
C VAL A 235 -5.58 -15.85 -1.09
N GLU A 236 -6.20 -14.68 -1.28
CA GLU A 236 -5.99 -13.83 -2.46
C GLU A 236 -4.68 -13.03 -2.37
N VAL A 237 -3.56 -13.73 -2.20
CA VAL A 237 -2.22 -13.14 -2.29
C VAL A 237 -1.94 -12.68 -3.72
N VAL A 238 -1.22 -11.57 -3.86
CA VAL A 238 -0.63 -11.13 -5.14
C VAL A 238 0.28 -12.24 -5.69
N ASP A 239 0.04 -12.68 -6.92
CA ASP A 239 0.79 -13.73 -7.64
C ASP A 239 1.94 -13.18 -8.50
N ARG A 240 2.00 -11.86 -8.65
CA ARG A 240 3.02 -11.12 -9.39
C ARG A 240 3.69 -10.08 -8.50
N ALA A 241 4.69 -9.39 -9.04
CA ALA A 241 5.26 -8.23 -8.37
C ALA A 241 4.15 -7.23 -7.99
N TYR A 242 4.25 -6.66 -6.79
CA TYR A 242 3.22 -5.83 -6.20
C TYR A 242 3.83 -4.59 -5.56
N THR A 243 3.05 -3.52 -5.48
CA THR A 243 3.50 -2.23 -4.95
C THR A 243 2.78 -1.95 -3.63
N PRO A 244 3.34 -2.33 -2.46
CA PRO A 244 2.77 -1.94 -1.18
C PRO A 244 2.76 -0.42 -1.01
N THR A 245 1.68 0.10 -0.46
CA THR A 245 1.53 1.54 -0.25
C THR A 245 2.28 1.98 1.01
N TYR A 246 3.33 2.79 0.83
CA TYR A 246 3.95 3.56 1.92
C TYR A 246 3.32 4.94 2.06
N GLY A 247 2.58 5.40 1.05
CA GLY A 247 1.74 6.57 1.17
C GLY A 247 0.48 6.47 0.32
N LEU A 248 -0.51 7.28 0.69
CA LEU A 248 -1.79 7.37 0.00
C LEU A 248 -2.36 8.77 0.13
N ALA A 249 -2.91 9.31 -0.95
CA ALA A 249 -3.66 10.55 -0.93
C ALA A 249 -5.13 10.32 -1.26
N VAL A 250 -5.99 11.04 -0.54
CA VAL A 250 -7.43 11.06 -0.74
C VAL A 250 -7.98 12.46 -0.76
N ARG A 251 -9.14 12.61 -1.39
CA ARG A 251 -10.01 13.78 -1.30
C ARG A 251 -11.22 13.42 -0.46
N THR A 252 -11.60 14.27 0.48
CA THR A 252 -12.71 14.02 1.41
C THR A 252 -13.41 15.32 1.80
N ASP A 253 -14.72 15.25 1.99
CA ASP A 253 -15.52 16.33 2.58
C ASP A 253 -15.47 16.29 4.13
N ASN A 254 -15.13 15.14 4.69
CA ASN A 254 -15.11 14.89 6.13
C ASN A 254 -13.68 14.57 6.57
N LEU A 255 -13.04 15.52 7.25
CA LEU A 255 -11.75 15.35 7.89
C LEU A 255 -11.82 15.92 9.30
N ASP A 256 -11.62 15.04 10.28
CA ASP A 256 -11.27 15.43 11.64
C ASP A 256 -9.75 15.24 11.81
N ARG A 257 -9.03 16.35 11.92
CA ARG A 257 -7.56 16.33 12.05
C ARG A 257 -7.10 15.73 13.37
N ASP A 258 -7.89 15.88 14.43
CA ASP A 258 -7.54 15.41 15.76
C ASP A 258 -7.84 13.91 15.92
N ALA A 259 -8.85 13.41 15.19
CA ALA A 259 -9.20 11.99 15.14
C ALA A 259 -8.43 11.17 14.08
N LEU A 260 -7.56 11.82 13.28
CA LEU A 260 -6.79 11.14 12.24
C LEU A 260 -5.88 10.06 12.86
N ARG A 261 -6.13 8.80 12.50
CA ARG A 261 -5.41 7.65 13.06
C ARG A 261 -4.96 6.70 11.96
N VAL A 262 -3.70 6.29 12.01
CA VAL A 262 -3.11 5.29 11.10
C VAL A 262 -3.01 3.97 11.84
N SER A 263 -3.69 2.96 11.35
CA SER A 263 -3.70 1.62 11.96
C SER A 263 -2.66 0.71 11.34
N GLY A 264 -1.84 0.10 12.20
CA GLY A 264 -0.80 -0.82 11.81
C GLY A 264 -1.30 -2.24 11.49
N ILE A 265 -0.38 -3.12 11.12
CA ILE A 265 -0.69 -4.56 10.95
C ILE A 265 -0.56 -5.36 12.25
N VAL A 266 0.04 -4.77 13.29
CA VAL A 266 0.13 -5.38 14.61
C VAL A 266 -0.99 -4.81 15.47
N ARG A 267 -1.76 -5.71 16.10
CA ARG A 267 -2.90 -5.36 16.94
C ARG A 267 -2.49 -4.37 18.04
N GLY A 268 -3.24 -3.28 18.17
CA GLY A 268 -3.03 -2.27 19.20
C GLY A 268 -1.88 -1.30 18.91
N VAL A 269 -1.26 -1.38 17.73
CA VAL A 269 -0.26 -0.41 17.28
C VAL A 269 -0.87 0.52 16.24
N ASP A 270 -1.19 1.72 16.70
CA ASP A 270 -1.76 2.81 15.90
C ASP A 270 -0.88 4.06 16.04
N ALA A 271 -0.74 4.84 14.98
CA ALA A 271 0.03 6.07 14.93
C ALA A 271 -0.88 7.29 14.73
N THR A 272 -0.57 8.40 15.42
CA THR A 272 -1.18 9.70 15.18
C THR A 272 -0.22 10.38 14.25
N PRO A 273 -0.64 10.71 13.02
CA PRO A 273 0.27 11.35 12.08
C PRO A 273 0.76 12.68 12.65
N ILE A 274 2.03 12.98 12.42
CA ILE A 274 2.52 14.34 12.55
C ILE A 274 1.93 15.12 11.37
N THR A 275 0.90 15.91 11.67
CA THR A 275 0.19 16.68 10.65
C THR A 275 0.95 17.97 10.35
N SER A 276 1.36 18.11 9.09
CA SER A 276 1.88 19.35 8.54
C SER A 276 0.84 19.93 7.59
N THR A 277 0.10 20.93 8.06
CA THR A 277 -0.81 21.65 7.19
C THR A 277 -0.01 22.47 6.21
N VAL A 278 -0.23 22.21 4.92
CA VAL A 278 0.46 22.87 3.82
C VAL A 278 0.13 24.37 3.78
N SER A 279 -0.91 24.82 4.50
CA SER A 279 -1.44 26.19 4.57
C SER A 279 -0.70 27.22 5.43
N SER A 280 0.56 27.05 5.85
CA SER A 280 1.25 28.09 6.63
C SER A 280 2.14 29.05 5.82
N GLY A 281 1.94 29.13 4.49
CA GLY A 281 2.56 30.17 3.65
C GLY A 281 1.77 30.46 2.36
N PRO A 282 1.82 31.70 1.82
CA PRO A 282 1.05 32.12 0.63
C PRO A 282 1.42 31.35 -0.65
N ASP A 283 2.56 30.66 -0.66
CA ASP A 283 3.06 29.92 -1.82
C ASP A 283 2.53 28.48 -1.92
N ARG A 284 1.81 27.99 -0.89
CA ARG A 284 1.39 26.59 -0.78
C ARG A 284 -0.14 26.39 -0.75
N GLU A 285 -0.91 27.44 -1.01
CA GLU A 285 -2.36 27.36 -1.19
C GLU A 285 -2.72 26.64 -2.51
N LEU A 286 -3.79 25.84 -2.50
CA LEU A 286 -4.33 25.20 -3.68
C LEU A 286 -5.21 26.19 -4.45
N ARG A 287 -4.76 26.64 -5.62
CA ARG A 287 -5.38 27.75 -6.36
C ARG A 287 -6.23 27.29 -7.53
N GLU A 288 -7.21 28.10 -7.88
CA GLU A 288 -7.96 27.95 -9.13
C GLU A 288 -7.10 28.33 -10.33
N SER A 289 -7.15 27.50 -11.38
CA SER A 289 -6.59 27.81 -12.68
C SER A 289 -7.71 28.16 -13.66
N ARG A 290 -7.35 28.92 -14.70
CA ARG A 290 -8.23 29.30 -15.80
C ARG A 290 -7.58 28.88 -17.10
N LEU A 291 -8.20 27.92 -17.76
CA LEU A 291 -7.83 27.39 -19.07
C LEU A 291 -8.75 27.99 -20.12
N THR A 292 -8.17 28.56 -21.18
CA THR A 292 -8.90 29.01 -22.36
C THR A 292 -8.30 28.34 -23.60
N ALA A 293 -9.13 28.07 -24.60
CA ALA A 293 -8.72 27.44 -25.85
C ALA A 293 -9.47 28.07 -27.02
N GLU A 294 -8.75 28.60 -27.99
CA GLU A 294 -9.30 29.35 -29.12
C GLU A 294 -8.62 28.95 -30.44
N VAL A 295 -9.40 28.88 -31.52
CA VAL A 295 -8.83 28.66 -32.86
C VAL A 295 -8.26 29.97 -33.36
N VAL A 296 -6.95 30.02 -33.60
CA VAL A 296 -6.26 31.22 -34.09
C VAL A 296 -6.01 31.20 -35.60
N SER A 297 -5.91 30.01 -36.18
CA SER A 297 -5.88 29.84 -37.63
C SER A 297 -6.49 28.49 -38.02
N GLN A 298 -7.10 28.42 -39.20
CA GLN A 298 -7.59 27.17 -39.74
C GLN A 298 -7.46 27.13 -41.25
N THR A 299 -7.28 25.93 -41.77
CA THR A 299 -7.25 25.57 -43.19
C THR A 299 -8.37 24.56 -43.46
N ASN A 300 -8.45 24.03 -44.68
CA ASN A 300 -9.42 22.98 -45.00
C ASN A 300 -9.10 21.63 -44.33
N GLU A 301 -7.85 21.44 -43.90
CA GLU A 301 -7.36 20.16 -43.37
C GLU A 301 -7.05 20.21 -41.87
N GLN A 302 -6.62 21.36 -41.35
CA GLN A 302 -6.15 21.50 -39.97
C GLN A 302 -6.51 22.85 -39.35
N ALA A 303 -6.64 22.87 -38.03
CA ALA A 303 -6.77 24.09 -37.23
C ALA A 303 -5.68 24.18 -36.16
N THR A 304 -5.17 25.40 -35.98
CA THR A 304 -4.24 25.75 -34.93
C THR A 304 -5.01 26.34 -33.75
N VAL A 305 -4.91 25.69 -32.60
CA VAL A 305 -5.54 26.11 -31.35
C VAL A 305 -4.49 26.75 -30.45
N HIS A 306 -4.78 27.95 -30.00
CA HIS A 306 -4.07 28.67 -28.96
C HIS A 306 -4.70 28.34 -27.62
N ILE A 307 -3.89 27.82 -26.70
CA ILE A 307 -4.30 27.43 -25.36
C ILE A 307 -3.56 28.31 -24.37
N GLU A 308 -4.30 28.90 -23.45
CA GLU A 308 -3.75 29.80 -22.43
C GLU A 308 -4.17 29.30 -21.04
N LEU A 309 -3.21 29.23 -20.13
CA LEU A 309 -3.39 28.78 -18.75
C LEU A 309 -2.89 29.87 -17.80
N ARG A 310 -3.79 30.33 -16.92
CA ARG A 310 -3.51 31.41 -15.97
C ARG A 310 -4.00 31.08 -14.57
N ASP A 311 -3.34 31.66 -13.57
CA ASP A 311 -3.83 31.73 -12.20
C ASP A 311 -5.13 32.57 -12.18
N THR A 312 -6.17 32.05 -11.53
CA THR A 312 -7.47 32.73 -11.50
C THR A 312 -7.42 34.00 -10.64
N ALA A 313 -6.70 33.96 -9.52
CA ALA A 313 -6.64 35.05 -8.55
C ALA A 313 -5.70 36.17 -9.00
N THR A 314 -4.51 35.84 -9.51
CA THR A 314 -3.51 36.86 -9.89
C THR A 314 -3.53 37.21 -11.37
N GLY A 315 -4.08 36.35 -12.23
CA GLY A 315 -3.97 36.47 -13.69
C GLY A 315 -2.59 36.14 -14.24
N SER A 316 -1.64 35.72 -13.41
CA SER A 316 -0.29 35.35 -13.83
C SER A 316 -0.31 34.12 -14.76
N PRO A 317 0.56 34.07 -15.78
CA PRO A 317 0.71 32.87 -16.60
C PRO A 317 1.22 31.68 -15.78
N ILE A 318 0.73 30.48 -16.08
CA ILE A 318 1.20 29.23 -15.47
C ILE A 318 2.11 28.52 -16.47
N ASP A 319 3.39 28.41 -16.13
CA ASP A 319 4.42 27.74 -16.93
C ASP A 319 4.56 26.27 -16.52
N LEU A 320 4.20 25.35 -17.42
CA LEU A 320 4.29 23.91 -17.18
C LEU A 320 5.66 23.33 -17.59
N THR A 321 6.54 24.12 -18.19
CA THR A 321 7.92 23.73 -18.54
C THR A 321 8.93 23.99 -17.42
N ALA A 322 8.68 24.99 -16.57
CA ALA A 322 9.55 25.31 -15.43
C ALA A 322 9.68 24.15 -14.42
N ASP A 323 8.62 23.35 -14.28
CA ASP A 323 8.54 22.28 -13.30
C ASP A 323 9.20 20.95 -13.73
N GLU A 324 9.84 20.88 -14.89
CA GLU A 324 10.64 19.70 -15.29
C GLU A 324 11.84 19.44 -14.34
N ARG A 325 12.22 20.43 -13.53
CA ARG A 325 13.32 20.34 -12.56
C ARG A 325 12.92 19.69 -11.24
N HIS A 326 11.61 19.54 -10.97
CA HIS A 326 11.11 18.93 -9.75
C HIS A 326 10.59 17.52 -10.06
N VAL A 327 11.27 16.51 -9.52
CA VAL A 327 10.86 15.11 -9.63
C VAL A 327 9.64 14.90 -8.73
N SER A 328 8.57 14.32 -9.28
CA SER A 328 7.41 13.95 -8.46
C SER A 328 7.76 12.83 -7.48
N LEU A 329 6.93 12.62 -6.46
CA LEU A 329 7.09 11.52 -5.49
C LEU A 329 7.13 10.12 -6.15
N ASN A 330 6.67 10.00 -7.40
CA ASN A 330 6.66 8.77 -8.20
C ASN A 330 7.73 8.75 -9.33
N GLY A 331 8.61 9.75 -9.41
CA GLY A 331 9.61 9.83 -10.48
C GLY A 331 9.09 10.38 -11.81
N GLU A 332 7.86 10.90 -11.86
CA GLU A 332 7.29 11.58 -13.03
C GLU A 332 7.66 13.08 -13.05
N SER A 333 7.58 13.72 -14.21
CA SER A 333 7.79 15.17 -14.35
C SER A 333 6.73 15.93 -13.53
N GLY A 334 7.14 16.70 -12.53
CA GLY A 334 6.24 17.27 -11.51
C GLY A 334 5.24 18.32 -12.01
N GLY A 335 5.45 18.91 -13.18
CA GLY A 335 4.77 20.13 -13.63
C GLY A 335 3.39 20.01 -14.24
N GLY A 336 2.77 18.84 -14.23
CA GLY A 336 1.49 18.64 -14.92
C GLY A 336 1.58 18.77 -16.45
N TYR A 337 0.42 18.76 -17.11
CA TYR A 337 0.28 18.89 -18.57
C TYR A 337 -1.17 19.24 -18.96
N ILE A 338 -1.38 19.62 -20.22
CA ILE A 338 -2.71 19.80 -20.80
C ILE A 338 -2.94 18.70 -21.83
N ALA A 339 -4.10 18.03 -21.78
CA ALA A 339 -4.53 17.04 -22.76
C ALA A 339 -5.57 17.65 -23.71
N ILE A 340 -5.36 17.55 -25.02
CA ILE A 340 -6.31 17.95 -26.06
C ILE A 340 -6.05 17.12 -27.33
N ALA A 341 -7.12 16.64 -27.99
CA ALA A 341 -7.01 15.87 -29.24
C ALA A 341 -5.98 14.73 -29.18
N ASP A 342 -5.99 13.96 -28.09
CA ASP A 342 -5.01 12.88 -27.79
C ASP A 342 -3.54 13.31 -27.70
N GLN A 343 -3.27 14.61 -27.69
CA GLN A 343 -1.94 15.19 -27.50
C GLN A 343 -1.78 15.70 -26.07
N ARG A 344 -0.56 15.56 -25.54
CA ARG A 344 -0.13 16.20 -24.29
C ARG A 344 0.73 17.40 -24.63
N VAL A 345 0.32 18.57 -24.17
CA VAL A 345 1.03 19.84 -24.38
C VAL A 345 1.34 20.51 -23.05
N ARG A 346 2.33 21.40 -23.06
CA ARG A 346 2.73 22.21 -21.91
C ARG A 346 2.81 23.67 -22.34
N THR A 347 2.38 24.55 -21.45
CA THR A 347 2.50 25.99 -21.62
C THR A 347 3.92 26.43 -21.31
N ASN A 348 4.40 27.42 -22.06
CA ASN A 348 5.70 28.07 -21.83
C ASN A 348 5.62 29.11 -20.68
N GLU A 349 6.71 29.86 -20.48
CA GLU A 349 6.82 30.96 -19.49
C GLU A 349 5.70 32.03 -19.58
N SER A 350 5.08 32.17 -20.76
CA SER A 350 3.96 33.10 -20.98
C SER A 350 2.59 32.46 -20.73
N GLY A 351 2.53 31.21 -20.28
CA GLY A 351 1.29 30.50 -20.00
C GLY A 351 0.58 30.02 -21.26
N VAL A 352 1.31 29.88 -22.37
CA VAL A 352 0.73 29.59 -23.69
C VAL A 352 1.26 28.28 -24.27
N ALA A 353 0.36 27.50 -24.86
CA ALA A 353 0.65 26.36 -25.71
C ALA A 353 -0.10 26.49 -27.04
N VAL A 354 0.52 26.01 -28.12
CA VAL A 354 -0.09 25.99 -29.46
C VAL A 354 -0.12 24.56 -29.97
N VAL A 355 -1.29 24.11 -30.40
CA VAL A 355 -1.50 22.74 -30.89
C VAL A 355 -2.18 22.77 -32.25
N THR A 356 -1.83 21.83 -33.13
CA THR A 356 -2.49 21.64 -34.43
C THR A 356 -3.39 20.41 -34.37
N ILE A 357 -4.60 20.54 -34.90
CA ILE A 357 -5.63 19.50 -34.89
C ILE A 357 -6.10 19.27 -36.32
N ASP A 358 -6.05 18.01 -36.76
CA ASP A 358 -6.24 17.64 -38.18
C ASP A 358 -7.65 17.12 -38.50
N GLN A 359 -8.49 16.96 -37.48
CA GLN A 359 -9.86 16.47 -37.66
C GLN A 359 -10.86 17.54 -37.23
N PRO A 360 -11.91 17.81 -38.03
CA PRO A 360 -12.97 18.72 -37.62
C PRO A 360 -13.77 18.13 -36.47
N GLY A 361 -14.11 18.95 -35.48
CA GLY A 361 -14.83 18.47 -34.32
C GLY A 361 -14.90 19.46 -33.16
N VAL A 362 -15.36 18.93 -32.03
CA VAL A 362 -15.35 19.60 -30.73
C VAL A 362 -14.27 18.93 -29.89
N TYR A 363 -13.36 19.72 -29.36
CA TYR A 363 -12.22 19.29 -28.57
C TYR A 363 -12.27 19.92 -27.20
N THR A 364 -12.11 19.11 -26.16
CA THR A 364 -11.98 19.59 -24.78
C THR A 364 -10.51 19.53 -24.38
N ALA A 365 -9.91 20.69 -24.16
CA ALA A 365 -8.65 20.80 -23.44
C ALA A 365 -8.91 20.56 -21.97
N ARG A 366 -8.11 19.70 -21.33
CA ARG A 366 -8.12 19.49 -19.88
C ARG A 366 -6.74 19.71 -19.32
N TYR A 367 -6.64 20.61 -18.34
CA TYR A 367 -5.45 20.78 -17.55
C TYR A 367 -5.37 19.71 -16.45
N HIS A 368 -4.26 18.96 -16.45
CA HIS A 368 -3.89 17.98 -15.44
C HIS A 368 -2.76 18.57 -14.58
N PRO A 369 -3.08 19.14 -13.41
CA PRO A 369 -2.07 19.76 -12.54
C PRO A 369 -1.12 18.71 -11.95
N GLY A 370 0.07 19.17 -11.55
CA GLY A 370 0.98 18.40 -10.70
C GLY A 370 0.40 18.15 -9.31
N THR A 371 1.02 17.24 -8.55
CA THR A 371 0.59 16.96 -7.18
C THR A 371 0.85 18.15 -6.26
N TRP A 372 -0.16 18.53 -5.48
CA TRP A 372 -0.11 19.65 -4.54
C TRP A 372 0.86 19.44 -3.38
N LEU A 373 1.36 18.22 -3.20
CA LEU A 373 2.35 17.90 -2.19
C LEU A 373 3.73 18.51 -2.47
N VAL A 374 4.05 18.73 -3.76
CA VAL A 374 5.36 19.23 -4.20
C VAL A 374 5.26 20.53 -4.97
N ALA A 375 4.13 20.80 -5.62
CA ALA A 375 3.93 22.02 -6.41
C ALA A 375 3.84 23.26 -5.50
N THR A 376 4.40 24.37 -5.94
CA THR A 376 4.43 25.65 -5.21
C THR A 376 4.49 26.80 -6.22
N PRO A 377 3.37 27.45 -6.57
CA PRO A 377 2.00 27.19 -6.13
C PRO A 377 1.40 25.91 -6.73
N ALA A 378 0.39 25.35 -6.06
CA ALA A 378 -0.35 24.20 -6.55
C ALA A 378 -1.70 24.64 -7.13
N TYR A 379 -2.18 23.95 -8.17
CA TYR A 379 -3.38 24.32 -8.91
C TYR A 379 -4.38 23.16 -9.00
N VAL A 380 -5.67 23.50 -9.10
CA VAL A 380 -6.73 22.54 -9.48
C VAL A 380 -6.87 22.45 -11.00
N SER A 381 -7.41 21.33 -11.48
CA SER A 381 -7.69 21.12 -12.89
C SER A 381 -8.74 22.07 -13.42
N ASP A 382 -8.62 22.47 -14.69
CA ASP A 382 -9.64 23.22 -15.41
C ASP A 382 -9.82 22.64 -16.83
N THR A 383 -10.94 22.97 -17.48
CA THR A 383 -11.27 22.50 -18.82
C THR A 383 -11.78 23.62 -19.72
N ALA A 384 -11.35 23.63 -20.98
CA ALA A 384 -11.83 24.53 -22.01
C ALA A 384 -12.29 23.73 -23.23
N THR A 385 -13.34 24.18 -23.91
CA THR A 385 -13.81 23.51 -25.13
C THR A 385 -13.66 24.43 -26.33
N VAL A 386 -13.05 23.89 -27.38
CA VAL A 386 -12.89 24.56 -28.67
C VAL A 386 -13.56 23.73 -29.75
N ARG A 387 -14.14 24.41 -30.74
CA ARG A 387 -14.74 23.76 -31.90
C ARG A 387 -14.14 24.35 -33.16
N TRP A 388 -13.81 23.49 -34.11
CA TRP A 388 -13.40 23.94 -35.44
C TRP A 388 -14.02 23.05 -36.52
N HIS A 389 -14.22 23.65 -37.69
CA HIS A 389 -14.73 22.96 -38.87
C HIS A 389 -14.26 23.72 -40.13
N PRO A 390 -13.92 23.02 -41.24
CA PRO A 390 -13.51 23.65 -42.50
C PRO A 390 -14.54 24.66 -43.00
N LEU A 391 -15.83 24.28 -42.99
CA LEU A 391 -16.95 25.16 -43.35
C LEU A 391 -17.26 26.28 -42.33
N GLY A 392 -16.45 26.43 -41.29
CA GLY A 392 -16.52 27.56 -40.36
C GLY A 392 -15.99 28.86 -40.95
N THR A 393 -15.26 28.81 -42.07
CA THR A 393 -14.69 29.98 -42.76
C THR A 393 -15.17 30.08 -44.22
N LEU A 394 -15.12 31.29 -44.78
CA LEU A 394 -15.45 31.55 -46.19
C LEU A 394 -14.57 30.73 -47.15
N ASP A 395 -13.27 30.61 -46.86
CA ASP A 395 -12.35 29.82 -47.67
C ASP A 395 -12.72 28.33 -47.69
N GLY A 396 -13.24 27.79 -46.59
CA GLY A 396 -13.73 26.40 -46.56
C GLY A 396 -14.97 26.19 -47.42
N TRP A 397 -15.85 27.19 -47.51
CA TRP A 397 -16.98 27.15 -48.44
C TRP A 397 -16.52 27.23 -49.90
N VAL A 398 -15.52 28.05 -50.21
CA VAL A 398 -14.93 28.12 -51.56
C VAL A 398 -14.25 26.80 -51.92
N GLY A 399 -13.49 26.22 -51.00
CA GLY A 399 -12.87 24.90 -51.17
C GLY A 399 -13.89 23.81 -51.48
N LEU A 400 -14.99 23.75 -50.71
CA LEU A 400 -16.10 22.83 -50.96
C LEU A 400 -16.70 23.01 -52.36
N LEU A 401 -16.96 24.26 -52.77
CA LEU A 401 -17.54 24.54 -54.09
C LEU A 401 -16.60 24.13 -55.23
N ILE A 402 -15.29 24.32 -55.06
CA ILE A 402 -14.28 23.88 -56.03
C ILE A 402 -14.26 22.36 -56.11
N GLU A 403 -14.22 21.66 -54.97
CA GLU A 403 -14.14 20.20 -54.93
C GLU A 403 -15.40 19.53 -55.49
N VAL A 404 -16.57 20.02 -55.10
CA VAL A 404 -17.85 19.61 -55.71
C VAL A 404 -17.83 19.91 -57.21
N GLY A 405 -17.35 21.09 -57.62
CA GLY A 405 -17.20 21.48 -59.01
C GLY A 405 -16.35 20.51 -59.83
N TRP A 406 -15.19 20.08 -59.31
CA TRP A 406 -14.34 19.07 -59.93
C TRP A 406 -15.04 17.72 -60.06
N GLN A 407 -15.80 17.31 -59.03
CA GLN A 407 -16.54 16.05 -59.06
C GLN A 407 -17.71 16.06 -60.07
N PHE A 408 -18.19 17.24 -60.47
CA PHE A 408 -19.16 17.39 -61.54
C PHE A 408 -18.57 17.36 -62.97
N ILE A 409 -17.25 17.50 -63.14
CA ILE A 409 -16.62 17.49 -64.48
C ILE A 409 -16.92 16.21 -65.27
N PRO A 410 -16.81 14.99 -64.71
CA PRO A 410 -17.17 13.76 -65.43
C PRO A 410 -18.61 13.79 -65.94
N PHE A 411 -19.56 14.32 -65.15
CA PHE A 411 -20.96 14.45 -65.56
C PHE A 411 -21.12 15.46 -66.68
N VAL A 412 -20.42 16.60 -66.63
CA VAL A 412 -20.41 17.60 -67.70
C VAL A 412 -19.80 17.03 -68.98
N VAL A 413 -18.71 16.26 -68.88
CA VAL A 413 -18.06 15.59 -70.02
C VAL A 413 -18.98 14.53 -70.63
N VAL A 414 -19.60 13.68 -69.81
CA VAL A 414 -20.57 12.66 -70.28
C VAL A 414 -21.80 13.33 -70.90
N PHE A 415 -22.32 14.40 -70.29
CA PHE A 415 -23.44 15.17 -70.84
C PHE A 415 -23.08 15.79 -72.19
N TYR A 416 -21.89 16.40 -72.32
CA TYR A 416 -21.41 16.98 -73.57
C TYR A 416 -21.16 15.91 -74.64
N ALA A 417 -20.53 14.80 -74.30
CA ALA A 417 -20.32 13.66 -75.19
C ALA A 417 -21.65 13.05 -75.64
N GLY A 418 -22.59 12.85 -74.73
CA GLY A 418 -23.95 12.40 -75.04
C GLY A 418 -24.68 13.36 -75.98
N ARG A 419 -24.53 14.68 -75.78
CA ARG A 419 -25.11 15.70 -76.67
C ARG A 419 -24.45 15.70 -78.06
N GLN A 420 -23.15 15.40 -78.16
CA GLN A 420 -22.45 15.26 -79.44
C GLN A 420 -22.86 13.97 -80.18
N VAL A 421 -23.01 12.85 -79.47
CA VAL A 421 -23.52 11.60 -80.04
C VAL A 421 -24.96 11.79 -80.55
N LEU A 422 -25.82 12.48 -79.79
CA LEU A 422 -27.17 12.86 -80.24
C LEU A 422 -27.18 13.79 -81.45
N ARG A 423 -26.16 14.64 -81.65
CA ARG A 423 -26.00 15.44 -82.88
C ARG A 423 -25.51 14.62 -84.07
N PHE A 424 -24.76 13.55 -83.84
CA PHE A 424 -24.29 12.64 -84.88
C PHE A 424 -25.38 11.65 -85.34
N PHE A 425 -26.30 11.28 -84.44
CA PHE A 425 -27.45 10.40 -84.71
C PHE A 425 -28.78 11.16 -84.81
N GLY A 426 -28.77 12.49 -84.78
CA GLY A 426 -29.95 13.32 -85.00
C GLY A 426 -30.44 13.21 -86.45
N PRO A 427 -31.75 13.30 -86.71
CA PRO A 427 -32.31 13.03 -88.03
C PRO A 427 -31.67 13.93 -89.07
N ARG A 428 -31.08 13.32 -90.10
CA ARG A 428 -30.74 14.04 -91.33
C ARG A 428 -32.05 14.40 -92.00
N ASP A 429 -32.31 15.70 -92.15
CA ASP A 429 -33.39 16.20 -92.99
C ASP A 429 -33.21 15.64 -94.41
N ALA A 430 -34.00 14.61 -94.71
CA ALA A 430 -34.17 14.06 -96.04
C ALA A 430 -35.57 14.44 -96.50
N SER A 431 -35.73 15.68 -96.97
CA SER A 431 -36.85 16.05 -97.81
C SER A 431 -36.42 17.12 -98.80
N GLU A 432 -35.65 16.68 -99.80
CA GLU A 432 -35.59 17.34 -101.10
C GLU A 432 -35.89 16.29 -102.19
N ARG A 433 -36.71 16.68 -103.17
CA ARG A 433 -37.20 15.99 -104.40
C ARG A 433 -38.47 15.18 -104.22
N TYR A 434 -39.54 15.41 -105.00
CA TYR A 434 -39.65 15.54 -106.47
C TYR A 434 -41.03 16.17 -106.85
N PRO A 435 -41.29 16.45 -108.14
CA PRO A 435 -40.71 17.43 -109.07
C PRO A 435 -41.55 18.72 -109.24
#